data_AF-A0AAN8F902-F1
#
_entry.id   AF-A0AAN8F902-F1
#
_cell.length_a   1.000
_cell.length_b   1.000
_cell.length_c   1.000
_cell.angle_alpha   90.00
_cell.angle_beta   90.00
_cell.angle_gamma   90.00
#
_symmetry.space_group_name_H-M   'P 1'
#
loop_
_entity.id
_entity.type
_entity.pdbx_description
1 polymer ?
#
loop_
_entity_poly.entity_id
_entity_poly.type
_entity_poly.pdbx_seq_one_letter_code
_entity_poly.pdbx_strand_id
1 'polypeptide(L)'
;MFLAAGSVWNKGDGVAALIASLHDSLKNGKVLVAGDTTSDLPMLQHAVSENKTGAMALFVGAGDSLRESVRSIVGDDSRICFVSCPDVVHAAFARILAAKVELD
;
A
#
# COMPACT_ATOMS: atom_id res chain seq x y z
N MET A 1 -10.80 2.69 23.26
CA MET A 1 -10.88 3.85 22.37
C MET A 1 -12.04 3.61 21.42
N PHE A 2 -12.97 4.56 21.37
CA PHE A 2 -14.34 4.37 20.88
C PHE A 2 -14.40 4.13 19.36
N LEU A 3 -14.96 3.00 18.95
CA LEU A 3 -15.58 2.91 17.62
C LEU A 3 -16.80 3.83 17.65
N ALA A 4 -16.84 4.83 16.78
CA ALA A 4 -18.07 5.56 16.53
C ALA A 4 -19.10 4.54 16.04
N ALA A 5 -20.18 4.35 16.80
CA ALA A 5 -21.26 3.42 16.48
C ALA A 5 -21.92 3.83 15.15
N GLY A 6 -21.44 3.31 14.02
CA GLY A 6 -22.02 3.56 12.70
C GLY A 6 -21.08 3.43 11.50
N SER A 7 -19.75 3.44 11.67
CA SER A 7 -18.82 3.26 10.54
C SER A 7 -18.45 1.80 10.32
N VAL A 8 -18.60 1.30 9.09
CA VAL A 8 -18.16 -0.05 8.70
C VAL A 8 -16.63 -0.11 8.72
N TRP A 9 -16.09 -0.98 9.57
CA TRP A 9 -14.65 -1.20 9.70
C TRP A 9 -14.05 -1.75 8.39
N ASN A 10 -12.93 -1.16 7.95
CA ASN A 10 -12.22 -1.56 6.75
C ASN A 10 -10.71 -1.75 7.00
N LYS A 11 -9.96 -2.15 5.97
CA LYS A 11 -8.52 -2.41 6.10
C LYS A 11 -7.70 -1.17 6.47
N GLY A 12 -8.13 0.02 6.05
CA GLY A 12 -7.49 1.30 6.42
C GLY A 12 -7.60 1.58 7.92
N ASP A 13 -8.75 1.30 8.53
CA ASP A 13 -8.93 1.41 9.98
C ASP A 13 -8.00 0.44 10.73
N GLY A 14 -7.83 -0.77 10.19
CA GLY A 14 -6.87 -1.76 10.69
C GLY A 14 -5.42 -1.27 10.67
N VAL A 15 -4.99 -0.67 9.56
CA VAL A 15 -3.65 -0.07 9.45
C VAL A 15 -3.48 1.06 10.47
N ALA A 16 -4.46 1.98 10.57
CA ALA A 16 -4.42 3.09 11.50
C ALA A 16 -4.30 2.62 12.96
N ALA A 17 -5.10 1.62 13.34
CA ALA A 17 -5.07 1.04 14.68
C ALA A 17 -3.74 0.34 14.99
N LEU A 18 -3.17 -0.40 14.04
CA LEU A 18 -1.89 -1.07 14.20
C LEU A 18 -0.75 -0.06 14.39
N ILE A 19 -0.63 0.94 13.51
CA ILE A 19 0.42 1.96 13.60
C ILE A 19 0.32 2.73 14.93
N ALA A 20 -0.89 3.09 15.36
CA ALA A 20 -1.11 3.72 16.66
C ALA A 20 -0.66 2.83 17.83
N SER A 21 -0.93 1.52 17.77
CA SER A 21 -0.54 0.56 18.81
C SER A 21 0.98 0.37 18.93
N LEU A 22 1.71 0.59 17.82
CA LEU A 22 3.17 0.51 17.76
C LEU A 22 3.85 1.84 18.09
N HIS A 23 3.08 2.90 18.37
CA HIS A 23 3.59 4.26 18.55
C HIS A 23 4.45 4.77 17.37
N ASP A 24 4.11 4.33 16.16
CA ASP A 24 4.83 4.66 14.92
C ASP A 24 4.02 5.63 14.03
N SER A 25 4.54 5.98 12.85
CA SER A 25 3.89 6.88 11.91
C SER A 25 4.21 6.55 10.46
N LEU A 26 3.19 6.66 9.60
CA LEU A 26 3.35 6.55 8.14
C LEU A 26 3.93 7.81 7.48
N LYS A 27 4.05 8.92 8.23
CA LYS A 27 4.40 10.25 7.70
C LYS A 27 5.80 10.35 7.09
N ASN A 28 6.72 9.50 7.53
CA ASN A 28 8.13 9.60 7.16
C ASN A 28 8.55 8.46 6.23
N GLY A 29 9.45 8.76 5.29
CA GLY A 29 10.03 7.76 4.39
C GLY A 29 9.08 7.28 3.29
N LYS A 30 9.37 6.09 2.74
CA LYS A 30 8.58 5.45 1.69
C LYS A 30 7.69 4.36 2.29
N VAL A 31 6.43 4.35 1.91
CA VAL A 31 5.43 3.37 2.37
C VAL A 31 4.89 2.63 1.16
N LEU A 32 5.17 1.33 1.04
CA LEU A 32 4.66 0.51 -0.05
C LEU A 32 3.37 -0.21 0.38
N VAL A 33 2.26 0.09 -0.30
CA VAL A 33 0.99 -0.61 -0.12
C VAL A 33 0.80 -1.61 -1.25
N ALA A 34 0.71 -2.89 -0.89
CA ALA A 34 0.42 -3.97 -1.82
C ALA A 34 -1.06 -4.39 -1.72
N GLY A 35 -1.71 -4.63 -2.86
CA GLY A 35 -3.11 -5.07 -2.91
C GLY A 35 -3.47 -5.76 -4.22
N ASP A 36 -4.69 -6.28 -4.30
CA ASP A 36 -5.20 -6.98 -5.48
C ASP A 36 -6.68 -6.65 -5.76
N THR A 37 -7.41 -6.20 -4.74
CA THR A 37 -8.86 -5.92 -4.84
C THR A 37 -9.20 -4.50 -4.42
N THR A 38 -10.45 -4.09 -4.67
CA THR A 38 -10.98 -2.81 -4.18
C THR A 38 -11.01 -2.71 -2.65
N SER A 39 -11.02 -3.84 -1.94
CA SER A 39 -10.98 -3.88 -0.48
C SER A 39 -9.66 -3.37 0.11
N ASP A 40 -8.61 -3.27 -0.72
CA ASP A 40 -7.29 -2.74 -0.34
C ASP A 40 -7.18 -1.22 -0.52
N LEU A 41 -8.08 -0.60 -1.28
CA LEU A 41 -8.07 0.84 -1.52
C LEU A 41 -8.12 1.67 -0.23
N PRO A 42 -8.87 1.31 0.83
CA PRO A 42 -8.82 2.04 2.09
C PRO A 42 -7.43 2.06 2.75
N MET A 43 -6.62 1.00 2.61
CA MET A 43 -5.23 1.02 3.10
C MET A 43 -4.40 2.05 2.33
N LEU A 44 -4.55 2.07 1.00
CA LEU A 44 -3.83 3.00 0.13
C LEU A 44 -4.26 4.45 0.39
N GLN A 45 -5.56 4.70 0.53
CA GLN A 45 -6.12 6.01 0.85
C GLN A 45 -5.56 6.53 2.18
N HIS A 46 -5.53 5.68 3.20
CA HIS A 46 -4.97 6.06 4.50
C HIS A 46 -3.46 6.35 4.42
N ALA A 47 -2.69 5.52 3.71
CA ALA A 47 -1.26 5.75 3.53
C ALA A 47 -0.98 7.06 2.78
N VAL A 48 -1.73 7.36 1.71
CA VAL A 48 -1.59 8.62 0.95
C VAL A 48 -2.06 9.83 1.76
N SER A 49 -3.10 9.70 2.59
CA SER A 49 -3.57 10.82 3.43
C SER A 49 -2.52 11.25 4.45
N GLU A 50 -1.79 10.28 5.03
CA GLU A 50 -0.72 10.54 5.98
C GLU A 50 0.61 10.91 5.30
N ASN A 51 0.89 10.38 4.11
CA ASN A 51 2.17 10.55 3.41
C ASN A 51 1.99 10.67 1.89
N LYS A 52 1.56 11.86 1.46
CA LYS A 52 1.19 12.16 0.06
C LYS A 52 2.29 11.86 -0.95
N THR A 53 3.56 12.11 -0.62
CA THR A 53 4.70 11.97 -1.55
C THR A 53 5.51 10.69 -1.36
N GLY A 54 5.38 10.04 -0.20
CA GLY A 54 6.12 8.83 0.15
C GLY A 54 5.34 7.53 -0.06
N ALA A 55 4.01 7.57 -0.05
CA ALA A 55 3.19 6.39 -0.32
C ALA A 55 3.37 5.88 -1.77
N MET A 56 3.44 4.58 -1.95
CA MET A 56 3.62 3.88 -3.23
C MET A 56 2.61 2.74 -3.31
N ALA A 57 2.14 2.44 -4.51
CA ALA A 57 1.15 1.39 -4.75
C ALA A 57 1.73 0.26 -5.60
N LEU A 58 1.52 -0.98 -5.18
CA LEU A 58 1.82 -2.18 -5.94
C LEU A 58 0.55 -3.04 -6.02
N PHE A 59 -0.05 -3.15 -7.20
CA PHE A 59 -1.30 -3.88 -7.37
C PHE A 59 -1.17 -5.06 -8.33
N VAL A 60 -1.67 -6.22 -7.91
CA VAL A 60 -1.58 -7.48 -8.64
C VAL A 60 -2.91 -7.79 -9.31
N GLY A 61 -2.88 -8.19 -10.59
CA GLY A 61 -4.07 -8.67 -11.30
C GLY A 61 -5.18 -7.61 -11.46
N ALA A 62 -4.86 -6.32 -11.27
CA ALA A 62 -5.84 -5.26 -11.30
C ALA A 62 -6.43 -5.05 -12.70
N GLY A 63 -7.75 -5.16 -12.83
CA GLY A 63 -8.50 -4.72 -14.01
C GLY A 63 -8.56 -3.19 -14.12
N ASP A 64 -9.08 -2.68 -15.23
CA ASP A 64 -9.02 -1.25 -15.57
C ASP A 64 -9.64 -0.34 -14.51
N SER A 65 -10.81 -0.71 -13.96
CA SER A 65 -11.49 0.07 -12.92
C SER A 65 -10.67 0.20 -11.62
N LEU A 66 -10.00 -0.87 -11.22
CA LEU A 66 -9.12 -0.86 -10.04
C LEU A 66 -7.86 -0.03 -10.32
N ARG A 67 -7.28 -0.16 -11.52
CA ARG A 67 -6.12 0.64 -11.93
C ARG A 67 -6.43 2.14 -11.92
N GLU A 68 -7.58 2.54 -12.45
CA GLU A 68 -8.05 3.93 -12.44
C GLU A 68 -8.25 4.44 -11.01
N SER A 69 -8.85 3.64 -10.14
CA SER A 69 -9.04 3.99 -8.72
C SER A 69 -7.70 4.22 -8.01
N VAL A 70 -6.73 3.33 -8.23
CA VAL A 70 -5.37 3.46 -7.67
C VAL A 70 -4.67 4.71 -8.20
N ARG A 71 -4.76 4.99 -9.51
CA ARG A 71 -4.21 6.22 -10.11
C ARG A 71 -4.83 7.48 -9.51
N SER A 72 -6.15 7.50 -9.37
CA SER A 72 -6.87 8.62 -8.77
C SER A 72 -6.47 8.89 -7.32
N ILE A 73 -6.20 7.84 -6.54
CA ILE A 73 -5.78 7.97 -5.14
C ILE A 73 -4.33 8.47 -5.03
N VAL A 74 -3.41 7.90 -5.81
CA VAL A 74 -1.96 8.21 -5.68
C VAL A 74 -1.61 9.53 -6.38
N GLY A 75 -2.23 9.82 -7.53
CA GLY A 75 -2.05 11.06 -8.30
C GLY A 75 -0.73 11.17 -9.07
N ASP A 76 0.15 10.18 -8.98
CA ASP A 76 1.45 10.16 -9.63
C ASP A 76 1.80 8.73 -10.08
N ASP A 77 1.74 8.50 -11.40
CA ASP A 77 1.96 7.19 -12.01
C ASP A 77 3.37 6.63 -11.76
N SER A 78 4.37 7.47 -11.45
CA SER A 78 5.73 7.00 -11.14
C SER A 78 5.82 6.22 -9.81
N ARG A 79 4.81 6.35 -8.95
CA ARG A 79 4.71 5.65 -7.65
C ARG A 79 3.75 4.47 -7.69
N ILE A 80 3.29 4.08 -8.88
CA ILE A 80 2.31 3.01 -9.07
C ILE A 80 2.95 1.89 -9.90
N CYS A 81 2.84 0.67 -9.40
CA CYS A 81 3.27 -0.52 -10.10
C CYS A 81 2.09 -1.49 -10.22
N PHE A 82 1.77 -1.91 -11.45
CA PHE A 82 0.81 -2.97 -11.70
C PHE A 82 1.53 -4.19 -12.24
N VAL A 83 1.25 -5.35 -11.65
CA VAL A 83 1.80 -6.65 -12.07
C VAL A 83 0.66 -7.63 -12.34
N SER A 84 0.91 -8.64 -13.17
CA SER A 84 -0.12 -9.62 -13.56
C SER A 84 -0.36 -10.67 -12.49
N CYS A 85 0.68 -11.10 -11.76
CA CYS A 85 0.60 -12.13 -10.73
C CYS A 85 1.60 -11.88 -9.58
N PRO A 86 1.39 -12.51 -8.41
CA PRO A 86 2.27 -12.33 -7.25
C PRO A 86 3.71 -12.80 -7.50
N ASP A 87 3.92 -13.77 -8.38
CA ASP A 87 5.24 -14.35 -8.66
C ASP A 87 6.23 -13.33 -9.23
N VAL A 88 5.73 -12.32 -9.95
CA VAL A 88 6.56 -11.19 -10.41
C VAL A 88 7.15 -10.44 -9.20
N VAL A 89 6.34 -10.21 -8.16
CA VAL A 89 6.78 -9.55 -6.93
C VAL A 89 7.74 -10.44 -6.14
N HIS A 90 7.42 -11.73 -6.01
CA HIS A 90 8.29 -12.70 -5.34
C HIS A 90 9.68 -12.75 -6.00
N ALA A 91 9.74 -12.88 -7.33
CA ALA A 91 11.00 -12.90 -8.06
C ALA A 91 11.76 -11.56 -7.93
N ALA A 92 11.07 -10.43 -7.98
CA ALA A 92 11.69 -9.12 -7.79
C ALA A 92 12.30 -8.99 -6.38
N PHE A 93 11.59 -9.41 -5.34
CA PHE A 93 12.07 -9.36 -3.96
C PHE A 93 13.24 -10.32 -3.75
N ALA A 94 13.17 -11.55 -4.29
CA ALA A 94 14.27 -12.50 -4.24
C ALA A 94 15.56 -11.91 -4.84
N ARG A 95 15.46 -11.21 -5.98
CA ARG A 95 16.61 -10.54 -6.60
C ARG A 95 17.17 -9.41 -5.74
N ILE A 96 16.31 -8.58 -5.13
CA ILE A 96 16.74 -7.48 -4.25
C ILE A 96 17.46 -8.03 -3.03
N LEU A 97 16.93 -9.10 -2.42
CA LEU A 97 17.54 -9.74 -1.26
C LEU A 97 18.89 -10.34 -1.61
N ALA A 98 19.02 -11.05 -2.74
CA ALA A 98 20.29 -11.59 -3.20
C ALA A 98 21.34 -10.50 -3.43
N ALA A 99 20.96 -9.41 -4.10
CA ALA A 99 21.87 -8.29 -4.36
C ALA A 99 22.30 -7.55 -3.09
N LYS A 100 21.43 -7.48 -2.06
CA LYS A 100 21.80 -6.91 -0.76
C LYS A 100 22.82 -7.77 -0.02
N VAL A 101 22.65 -9.08 -0.04
CA VAL A 101 23.58 -10.03 0.60
C VAL A 101 24.97 -9.97 -0.05
N GLU A 102 25.07 -9.61 -1.32
CA GLU A 102 26.37 -9.43 -2.00
C GLU A 102 27.08 -8.10 -1.66
N LEU A 103 26.40 -7.15 -1.02
CA LEU A 103 26.93 -5.83 -0.66
C LEU A 103 27.31 -5.69 0.82
N ASP A 104 26.90 -6.65 1.66
CA ASP A 104 27.22 -6.76 3.10
C ASP A 104 28.34 -7.78 3.34
#